data_AF-A0A7V2JF18-F1
#
_entry.id   AF-A0A7V2JF18-F1
#
_cell.length_a   1.000
_cell.length_b   1.000
_cell.length_c   1.000
_cell.angle_alpha   90.00
_cell.angle_beta   90.00
_cell.angle_gamma   90.00
#
_symmetry.space_group_name_H-M   'P 1'
#
loop_
_entity.id
_entity.type
_entity.pdbx_description
1 polymer ?
#
loop_
_entity_poly.entity_id
_entity_poly.type
_entity_poly.pdbx_seq_one_letter_code
_entity_poly.pdbx_strand_id
1 'polypeptide(L)'
;MLEKYEAIVPVDVSADIEAGTILEYDSTNHYYKPYSSGTPAGVLMEAVTSGQSPAKAKVLFHGVIYEDELASAPSEDVKALLRQVGIFVETRKNA
;
A
#
# COMPACT_ATOMS: atom_id res chain seq x y z
N MET A 1 -7.50 11.67 16.09
CA MET A 1 -6.53 11.06 15.14
C MET A 1 -7.18 9.81 14.59
N LEU A 2 -7.18 9.59 13.27
CA LEU A 2 -7.50 8.27 12.74
C LEU A 2 -6.40 7.32 13.19
N GLU A 3 -6.77 6.23 13.86
CA GLU A 3 -5.83 5.20 14.28
C GLU A 3 -5.35 4.44 13.03
N LYS A 4 -4.03 4.28 12.87
CA LYS A 4 -3.47 3.53 11.75
C LYS A 4 -3.65 2.04 12.01
N TYR A 5 -4.16 1.31 11.02
CA TYR A 5 -4.17 -0.15 11.04
C TYR A 5 -3.12 -0.68 10.08
N GLU A 6 -2.10 -1.33 10.64
CA GLU A 6 -1.00 -1.97 9.92
C GLU A 6 -0.96 -3.46 10.25
N ALA A 7 -0.70 -4.31 9.26
CA ALA A 7 -0.56 -5.74 9.48
C ALA A 7 0.54 -6.34 8.61
N ILE A 8 1.16 -7.42 9.10
CA ILE A 8 2.12 -8.23 8.33
C ILE A 8 1.31 -9.25 7.51
N VAL A 9 1.37 -9.13 6.19
CA VAL A 9 0.56 -9.93 5.26
C VAL A 9 1.43 -10.59 4.18
N PRO A 10 0.95 -11.67 3.54
CA PRO A 10 1.63 -12.24 2.37
C PRO A 10 1.71 -11.22 1.23
N VAL A 11 2.88 -11.13 0.59
CA VAL A 11 3.12 -10.22 -0.52
C VAL A 11 3.74 -10.95 -1.70
N ASP A 12 3.55 -10.41 -2.90
CA ASP A 12 4.29 -10.84 -4.08
C ASP A 12 5.77 -10.54 -3.91
N VAL A 13 6.61 -11.52 -4.21
CA VAL A 13 8.07 -11.42 -4.14
C VAL A 13 8.70 -11.81 -5.48
N SER A 14 7.93 -11.80 -6.57
CA SER A 14 8.45 -12.07 -7.91
C SER A 14 9.41 -10.98 -8.40
N ALA A 15 9.31 -9.77 -7.83
CA ALA A 15 10.14 -8.61 -8.15
C ALA A 15 10.36 -7.75 -6.89
N ASP A 16 11.31 -6.83 -6.96
CA ASP A 16 11.48 -5.81 -5.92
C ASP A 16 10.28 -4.85 -5.92
N ILE A 17 9.82 -4.44 -4.73
CA ILE A 17 8.73 -3.48 -4.55
C ILE A 17 9.17 -2.42 -3.54
N GLU A 18 9.08 -1.15 -3.94
CA GLU A 18 9.47 -0.03 -3.09
C GLU A 18 8.45 0.22 -1.97
N ALA A 19 8.92 0.68 -0.81
CA ALA A 19 8.03 1.20 0.24
C ALA A 19 7.18 2.35 -0.31
N GLY A 20 5.95 2.49 0.18
CA GLY A 20 4.99 3.46 -0.34
C GLY A 20 4.24 3.00 -1.59
N THR A 21 4.51 1.79 -2.10
CA THR A 21 3.75 1.23 -3.22
C THR A 21 2.31 0.92 -2.81
N ILE A 22 1.35 1.37 -3.59
CA ILE A 22 -0.06 1.01 -3.42
C ILE A 22 -0.26 -0.44 -3.86
N LEU A 23 -0.98 -1.22 -3.07
CA LEU A 23 -1.18 -2.64 -3.29
C LEU A 23 -2.64 -2.96 -3.61
N GLU A 24 -2.85 -4.02 -4.39
CA GLU A 24 -4.13 -4.70 -4.58
C GLU A 24 -4.04 -6.14 -4.06
N TYR A 25 -5.19 -6.71 -3.67
CA TYR A 25 -5.24 -8.10 -3.22
C TYR A 25 -5.47 -9.04 -4.42
N ASP A 26 -4.57 -10.00 -4.61
CA ASP A 26 -4.76 -11.09 -5.56
C ASP A 26 -5.57 -12.21 -4.90
N SER A 27 -6.87 -12.26 -5.18
CA SER A 27 -7.77 -13.25 -4.60
C SER A 27 -7.52 -14.68 -5.10
N THR A 28 -6.78 -14.86 -6.20
CA THR A 28 -6.47 -16.18 -6.77
C THR A 28 -5.28 -16.79 -6.05
N ASN A 29 -4.24 -15.99 -5.81
CA ASN A 29 -3.00 -16.44 -5.19
C ASN A 29 -2.88 -16.10 -3.70
N HIS A 30 -3.84 -15.35 -3.15
CA HIS A 30 -3.98 -14.96 -1.75
C HIS A 30 -2.80 -14.14 -1.18
N TYR A 31 -2.25 -13.22 -1.98
CA TYR A 31 -1.22 -12.27 -1.55
C TYR A 31 -1.50 -10.86 -2.05
N TYR A 32 -0.80 -9.88 -1.50
CA TYR A 32 -0.84 -8.49 -1.96
C TYR A 32 0.24 -8.20 -2.99
N LYS A 33 -0.10 -7.49 -4.05
CA LYS A 33 0.81 -7.16 -5.16
C LYS A 33 0.68 -5.69 -5.55
N PRO A 34 1.64 -5.13 -6.31
CA PRO A 34 1.52 -3.76 -6.79
C PRO A 34 0.19 -3.52 -7.50
N TYR A 35 -0.48 -2.43 -7.13
CA TYR A 35 -1.74 -2.02 -7.73
C TYR A 35 -1.57 -1.78 -9.22
N SER A 36 -2.50 -2.32 -10.02
CA SER A 36 -2.49 -2.17 -11.47
C SER A 36 -3.79 -1.56 -11.98
N SER A 37 -4.90 -2.26 -11.74
CA SER A 37 -6.22 -1.92 -12.28
C SER A 37 -7.37 -2.45 -11.44
N GLY A 38 -7.08 -3.20 -10.36
CA GLY A 38 -8.09 -3.75 -9.47
C GLY A 38 -8.63 -2.72 -8.47
N THR A 39 -8.87 -3.17 -7.25
CA THR A 39 -9.21 -2.29 -6.13
C THR A 39 -7.98 -2.11 -5.25
N PRO A 40 -7.50 -0.87 -5.02
CA PRO A 40 -6.42 -0.64 -4.09
C PRO A 40 -6.88 -1.04 -2.69
N ALA A 41 -6.04 -1.80 -1.99
CA ALA A 41 -6.37 -2.45 -0.73
C ALA A 41 -5.43 -2.04 0.41
N GLY A 42 -4.26 -1.49 0.11
CA GLY A 42 -3.30 -1.09 1.13
C GLY A 42 -2.12 -0.32 0.56
N VAL A 43 -1.25 0.15 1.44
CA VAL A 43 0.06 0.72 1.06
C VAL A 43 1.17 -0.04 1.75
N LEU A 44 2.18 -0.42 0.99
CA LEU A 44 3.35 -1.13 1.47
C LEU A 44 4.18 -0.20 2.38
N MET A 45 4.48 -0.63 3.61
CA MET A 45 5.18 0.19 4.61
C MET A 45 6.70 -0.06 4.64
N GLU A 46 7.17 -1.13 4.00
CA GLU A 46 8.57 -1.52 3.93
C GLU A 46 8.89 -2.12 2.56
N ALA A 47 10.10 -1.90 2.05
CA ALA A 47 10.49 -2.43 0.76
C ALA A 47 10.50 -3.97 0.77
N VAL A 48 10.10 -4.58 -0.34
CA VAL A 48 10.13 -6.02 -0.57
C VAL A 48 11.24 -6.32 -1.56
N THR A 49 12.09 -7.29 -1.24
CA THR A 49 13.11 -7.80 -2.16
C THR A 49 12.60 -9.06 -2.87
N SER A 50 12.92 -9.18 -4.16
CA SER A 50 12.64 -10.37 -4.95
C SER A 50 13.19 -11.62 -4.28
N GLY A 51 12.35 -12.65 -4.18
CA GLY A 51 12.70 -13.92 -3.54
C GLY A 51 12.87 -13.87 -2.02
N GLN A 52 12.46 -12.80 -1.33
CA GLN A 52 12.55 -12.74 0.13
C GLN A 52 11.79 -13.88 0.82
N SER A 53 12.33 -14.35 1.95
CA SER A 53 11.72 -15.39 2.78
C SER A 53 11.76 -14.98 4.26
N PRO A 54 10.60 -14.89 4.94
CA PRO A 54 9.25 -15.17 4.45
C PRO A 54 8.75 -14.12 3.45
N ALA A 55 7.88 -14.53 2.52
CA ALA A 55 7.20 -13.63 1.57
C ALA A 55 6.08 -12.81 2.24
N LYS A 56 6.46 -11.99 3.23
CA LYS A 56 5.55 -11.15 4.01
C LYS A 56 6.14 -9.75 4.18
N ALA A 57 5.27 -8.76 4.22
CA ALA A 57 5.65 -7.39 4.55
C ALA A 57 4.52 -6.68 5.30
N LYS A 58 4.87 -5.59 5.98
CA LYS A 58 3.96 -4.70 6.66
C LYS A 58 3.22 -3.82 5.65
N VAL A 59 1.90 -3.81 5.77
CA VAL A 59 1.00 -3.03 4.92
C VAL A 59 0.05 -2.20 5.78
N LEU A 60 -0.14 -0.93 5.41
CA LEU A 60 -1.16 -0.05 5.95
C LEU A 60 -2.49 -0.32 5.24
N PHE A 61 -3.52 -0.62 6.03
CA PHE A 61 -4.88 -0.91 5.55
C PHE A 61 -5.88 0.20 5.91
N HIS A 62 -5.55 1.05 6.88
CA HIS A 62 -6.42 2.13 7.33
C HIS A 62 -5.59 3.25 7.95
N GLY A 63 -5.99 4.50 7.74
CA GLY A 63 -5.38 5.67 8.36
C GLY A 63 -4.89 6.70 7.35
N VAL A 64 -4.04 7.62 7.81
CA VAL A 64 -3.47 8.68 6.97
C VAL A 64 -2.07 8.28 6.49
N ILE A 65 -1.81 8.50 5.21
CA ILE A 65 -0.48 8.42 4.61
C ILE A 65 -0.20 9.72 3.86
N TYR A 66 1.03 10.19 3.90
CA TYR A 66 1.39 11.41 3.21
C TYR A 66 1.87 11.14 1.77
N GLU A 67 1.62 12.07 0.86
CA GLU A 67 2.02 11.93 -0.55
C GLU A 67 3.53 11.74 -0.73
N ASP A 68 4.35 12.28 0.17
CA ASP A 68 5.81 12.12 0.17
C ASP A 68 6.29 10.76 0.69
N GLU A 69 5.39 9.97 1.28
CA GLU A 69 5.65 8.60 1.74
C GLU A 69 5.28 7.56 0.67
N LEU A 70 4.67 7.97 -0.45
CA LEU A 70 4.28 7.09 -1.54
C LEU A 70 5.42 6.97 -2.56
N ALA A 71 5.59 5.77 -3.12
CA ALA A 71 6.58 5.52 -4.17
C ALA A 71 6.31 6.34 -5.45
N SER A 72 5.03 6.66 -5.67
CA SER A 72 4.60 7.58 -6.74
C SER A 72 3.33 8.31 -6.32
N ALA A 73 3.16 9.54 -6.84
CA ALA A 73 1.95 10.32 -6.58
C ALA A 73 0.73 9.67 -7.25
N PRO A 74 -0.32 9.27 -6.50
CA PRO A 74 -1.50 8.67 -7.06
C PRO A 74 -2.38 9.72 -7.75
N SER A 75 -3.14 9.31 -8.77
CA SER A 75 -4.19 10.14 -9.36
C SER A 75 -5.33 10.39 -8.35
N GLU A 76 -6.15 11.41 -8.60
CA GLU A 76 -7.31 11.70 -7.76
C GLU A 76 -8.33 10.54 -7.70
N ASP A 77 -8.47 9.79 -8.80
CA ASP A 77 -9.32 8.60 -8.82
C ASP A 77 -8.80 7.50 -7.89
N VAL A 78 -7.47 7.27 -7.87
CA VAL A 78 -6.84 6.30 -6.97
C VAL A 78 -6.96 6.77 -5.51
N LYS A 79 -6.79 8.07 -5.24
CA LYS A 79 -7.03 8.63 -3.90
C LYS A 79 -8.48 8.44 -3.45
N ALA A 80 -9.45 8.57 -4.35
CA ALA A 80 -10.85 8.34 -4.05
C ALA A 80 -11.13 6.87 -3.69
N LEU A 81 -10.53 5.92 -4.43
CA LEU A 81 -10.64 4.48 -4.13
C LEU A 81 -9.96 4.13 -2.79
N LEU A 82 -8.77 4.67 -2.52
CA LEU A 82 -8.09 4.50 -1.23
C LEU A 82 -8.96 5.01 -0.07
N ARG A 83 -9.66 6.14 -0.26
CA ARG A 83 -10.57 6.68 0.75
C ARG A 83 -11.73 5.73 1.07
N GLN A 84 -12.23 4.98 0.07
CA GLN A 84 -13.29 3.99 0.27
C GLN A 84 -12.84 2.82 1.16
N VAL A 85 -11.55 2.48 1.13
CA VAL A 85 -10.96 1.47 2.04
C VAL A 85 -10.41 2.08 3.34
N GLY A 86 -10.62 3.38 3.56
CA GLY A 86 -10.23 4.08 4.79
C GLY A 86 -8.77 4.51 4.83
N ILE A 87 -8.10 4.59 3.69
CA ILE A 87 -6.75 5.17 3.53
C ILE A 87 -6.90 6.59 2.98
N PHE A 88 -6.42 7.56 3.74
CA PHE A 88 -6.50 8.98 3.39
C PHE A 88 -5.10 9.46 3.00
N VAL A 89 -4.96 9.82 1.72
CA VAL A 89 -3.73 10.42 1.21
C VAL A 89 -3.79 11.92 1.45
N GLU A 90 -2.84 12.46 2.21
CA GLU A 90 -2.75 13.88 2.53
C GLU A 90 -1.42 14.48 2.07
N THR A 91 -1.43 15.75 1.67
CA THR A 91 -0.19 16.50 1.48
C THR A 91 0.25 17.05 2.84
N ARG A 92 1.52 16.89 3.22
CA ARG A 92 2.04 17.59 4.41
C ARG A 92 1.90 19.10 4.20
N LYS A 93 1.06 19.75 4.99
CA LYS A 93 1.17 21.19 5.18
C LYS A 93 2.39 21.43 6.07
N ASN A 94 3.49 21.87 5.47
CA ASN A 94 4.58 22.44 6.25
C ASN A 94 3.98 23.55 7.15
N ALA A 95 4.09 23.36 8.46
CA ALA A 95 3.74 24.37 9.46
C ALA A 95 4.79 25.48 9.49
#